data_AF-A0A6J6BAT9-F1
#
_entry.id   AF-A0A6J6BAT9-F1
#
_cell.length_a   1.000
_cell.length_b   1.000
_cell.length_c   1.000
_cell.angle_alpha   90.00
_cell.angle_beta   90.00
_cell.angle_gamma   90.00
#
_symmetry.space_group_name_H-M   'P 1'
#
loop_
_entity.id
_entity.type
_entity.pdbx_description
1 polymer ?
#
loop_
_entity_poly.entity_id
_entity_poly.type
_entity_poly.pdbx_seq_one_letter_code
_entity_poly.pdbx_strand_id
1 'polypeptide(L)'
;MKKITAALLVAFIIGAPLSPAHAEPTIVRIVEPAHQNFIGEFRNDDLAQELTPSGALGQLVFVPISKSKIWVIDPALIDEITTMTGEYKLANGADPIGSKIAIDWLGQLQKVSMNNEVIALAYGNPDVELAKTLAPSELRLYYSAGKTRLQIALGRIVRSDPAGGWSTGKAKLSGLLRKNYSDVRKALTRLTYVVDDDALLQTRIQLAKLLSPTLDSQGREYFSNNAKFAADLAVQKLRINAGKYQVTTESAKLPMTIINEFPVAVTVDVAMIPSNSRVIVESFTGVQVAANSKKQLDLKLDVVAPGETTIYAQITDSKGNDVVPQSVLQINSTVIDKRVTWFTTGAAILLLLAAVTQSVRRVRKGRPNEIK
;
A
#
# COMPACT_ATOMS: atom_id res chain seq x y z
N MET A 1 -22.85 40.28 -75.64
CA MET A 1 -22.14 39.46 -74.63
C MET A 1 -22.68 39.80 -73.24
N LYS A 2 -23.79 39.19 -72.78
CA LYS A 2 -24.34 39.42 -71.41
C LYS A 2 -25.40 38.39 -70.96
N LYS A 3 -25.55 37.25 -71.64
CA LYS A 3 -26.59 36.25 -71.34
C LYS A 3 -26.09 34.79 -71.23
N ILE A 4 -24.77 34.57 -71.10
CA ILE A 4 -24.20 33.21 -70.95
C ILE A 4 -23.59 33.00 -69.55
N THR A 5 -23.38 34.07 -68.77
CA THR A 5 -22.77 33.97 -67.43
C THR A 5 -23.73 33.57 -66.32
N ALA A 6 -25.04 33.58 -66.54
CA ALA A 6 -26.03 33.21 -65.52
C ALA A 6 -26.30 31.68 -65.44
N ALA A 7 -26.02 30.92 -66.50
CA ALA A 7 -26.26 29.48 -66.52
C ALA A 7 -25.16 28.66 -65.82
N LEU A 8 -23.96 29.22 -65.67
CA LEU A 8 -22.82 28.55 -65.02
C LEU A 8 -22.79 28.72 -63.48
N LEU A 9 -23.50 29.71 -62.93
CA LEU A 9 -23.56 29.92 -61.48
C LEU A 9 -24.61 29.05 -60.78
N VAL A 10 -25.68 28.65 -61.50
CA VAL A 10 -26.75 27.81 -60.93
C VAL A 10 -26.39 26.32 -60.96
N ALA A 11 -25.51 25.89 -61.88
CA ALA A 11 -25.05 24.51 -61.95
C ALA A 11 -24.01 24.15 -60.87
N PHE A 12 -23.37 25.13 -60.23
CA PHE A 12 -22.32 24.88 -59.22
C PHE A 12 -22.89 24.58 -57.82
N ILE A 13 -24.16 24.90 -57.56
CA ILE A 13 -24.80 24.68 -56.24
C ILE A 13 -25.42 23.27 -56.12
N ILE A 14 -25.65 22.57 -57.24
CA ILE A 14 -26.28 21.23 -57.23
C ILE A 14 -25.23 20.10 -57.11
N GLY A 15 -23.94 20.41 -57.29
CA GLY A 15 -22.83 19.44 -57.26
C GLY A 15 -21.92 19.50 -56.05
N ALA A 16 -22.22 20.33 -55.03
CA ALA A 16 -21.42 20.31 -53.81
C ALA A 16 -21.64 18.97 -53.10
N PRO A 17 -20.58 18.18 -52.82
CA PRO A 17 -20.74 16.99 -51.99
C PRO A 17 -21.32 17.47 -50.66
N LEU A 18 -22.53 17.00 -50.35
CA LEU A 18 -23.07 17.11 -49.00
C LEU A 18 -22.02 16.42 -48.11
N SER A 19 -21.25 17.21 -47.37
CA SER A 19 -20.45 16.67 -46.26
C SER A 19 -21.43 15.84 -45.43
N PRO A 20 -21.16 14.54 -45.19
CA PRO A 20 -22.05 13.75 -44.38
C PRO A 20 -22.23 14.49 -43.06
N ALA A 21 -23.47 14.84 -42.73
CA ALA A 21 -23.81 15.39 -41.43
C ALA A 21 -23.51 14.30 -40.40
N HIS A 22 -22.30 14.28 -39.87
CA HIS A 22 -21.96 13.43 -38.74
C HIS A 22 -22.67 14.01 -37.54
N ALA A 23 -23.75 13.35 -37.10
CA ALA A 23 -24.35 13.64 -35.81
C ALA A 23 -23.26 13.51 -34.73
N GLU A 24 -23.12 14.54 -33.89
CA GLU A 24 -22.21 14.50 -32.74
C GLU A 24 -22.48 13.23 -31.91
N PRO A 25 -21.45 12.43 -31.60
CA PRO A 25 -21.64 11.18 -30.88
C PRO A 25 -22.20 11.46 -29.49
N THR A 26 -23.18 10.65 -29.07
CA THR A 26 -23.74 10.75 -27.71
C THR A 26 -22.77 10.14 -26.70
N ILE A 27 -22.38 10.91 -25.68
CA ILE A 27 -21.50 10.44 -24.62
C ILE A 27 -22.34 9.71 -23.55
N VAL A 28 -22.01 8.46 -23.28
CA VAL A 28 -22.59 7.66 -22.18
C VAL A 28 -21.52 7.47 -21.11
N ARG A 29 -21.79 7.96 -19.89
CA ARG A 29 -20.87 7.85 -18.75
C ARG A 29 -21.33 6.74 -17.81
N ILE A 30 -20.43 5.81 -17.52
CA ILE A 30 -20.63 4.70 -16.58
C ILE A 30 -19.67 4.92 -15.42
N VAL A 31 -20.16 5.60 -14.39
CA VAL A 31 -19.39 6.00 -13.20
C VAL A 31 -20.34 6.00 -12.00
N GLU A 32 -19.91 5.46 -10.88
CA GLU A 32 -20.64 5.45 -9.60
C GLU A 32 -19.68 5.76 -8.43
N PRO A 33 -20.15 6.07 -7.21
CA PRO A 33 -19.30 6.00 -6.04
C PRO A 33 -18.88 4.55 -5.77
N ALA A 34 -17.83 4.36 -4.99
CA ALA A 34 -17.37 3.02 -4.64
C ALA A 34 -18.41 2.29 -3.78
N HIS A 35 -18.67 1.01 -4.07
CA HIS A 35 -19.55 0.14 -3.28
C HIS A 35 -18.77 -0.90 -2.50
N GLN A 36 -17.59 -1.30 -2.98
CA GLN A 36 -16.73 -2.29 -2.35
C GLN A 36 -15.65 -1.63 -1.49
N ASN A 37 -15.45 -2.17 -0.29
CA ASN A 37 -14.39 -1.77 0.63
C ASN A 37 -13.01 -2.33 0.20
N PHE A 38 -11.94 -1.85 0.81
CA PHE A 38 -10.54 -2.20 0.52
C PHE A 38 -10.14 -3.62 0.97
N ILE A 39 -11.04 -4.37 1.62
CA ILE A 39 -10.84 -5.78 1.97
C ILE A 39 -11.73 -6.73 1.14
N GLY A 40 -12.47 -6.20 0.17
CA GLY A 40 -13.21 -6.98 -0.83
C GLY A 40 -14.70 -7.18 -0.54
N GLU A 41 -15.26 -6.59 0.51
CA GLU A 41 -16.68 -6.72 0.85
C GLU A 41 -17.50 -5.52 0.34
N PHE A 42 -18.74 -5.77 -0.06
CA PHE A 42 -19.68 -4.74 -0.48
C PHE A 42 -20.41 -4.16 0.71
N ARG A 43 -20.60 -2.83 0.76
CA ARG A 43 -21.27 -2.17 1.89
C ARG A 43 -22.74 -2.60 2.02
N ASN A 44 -23.39 -2.81 0.89
CA ASN A 44 -24.80 -3.17 0.73
C ASN A 44 -25.05 -3.66 -0.71
N ASP A 45 -26.30 -3.98 -1.04
CA ASP A 45 -26.73 -4.40 -2.38
C ASP A 45 -27.22 -3.24 -3.27
N ASP A 46 -26.91 -1.98 -2.94
CA ASP A 46 -27.38 -0.84 -3.73
C ASP A 46 -26.89 -0.93 -5.19
N LEU A 47 -25.64 -1.36 -5.40
CA LEU A 47 -25.12 -1.58 -6.75
C LEU A 47 -25.93 -2.64 -7.52
N ALA A 48 -26.39 -3.71 -6.85
CA ALA A 48 -27.24 -4.70 -7.50
C ALA A 48 -28.56 -4.08 -8.00
N GLN A 49 -29.14 -3.13 -7.25
CA GLN A 49 -30.35 -2.41 -7.66
C GLN A 49 -30.09 -1.49 -8.86
N GLU A 50 -28.96 -0.78 -8.87
CA GLU A 50 -28.58 0.12 -9.98
C GLU A 50 -28.36 -0.63 -11.30
N LEU A 51 -27.91 -1.88 -11.23
CA LEU A 51 -27.68 -2.74 -12.39
C LEU A 51 -28.97 -3.36 -12.96
N THR A 52 -30.10 -3.31 -12.26
CA THR A 52 -31.38 -3.81 -12.80
C THR A 52 -31.83 -2.98 -14.01
N PRO A 53 -32.65 -3.49 -14.95
CA PRO A 53 -33.13 -2.72 -16.09
C PRO A 53 -33.80 -1.38 -15.74
N SER A 54 -34.41 -1.29 -14.55
CA SER A 54 -35.01 -0.08 -14.01
C SER A 54 -34.03 0.83 -13.26
N GLY A 55 -32.88 0.32 -12.80
CA GLY A 55 -31.86 1.08 -12.09
C GLY A 55 -31.10 2.05 -12.99
N ALA A 56 -30.37 3.01 -12.40
CA ALA A 56 -29.75 4.09 -13.17
C ALA A 56 -28.69 3.56 -14.16
N LEU A 57 -27.83 2.64 -13.72
CA LEU A 57 -26.85 2.00 -14.61
C LEU A 57 -27.50 1.07 -15.63
N GLY A 58 -28.59 0.40 -15.26
CA GLY A 58 -29.33 -0.44 -16.18
C GLY A 58 -29.99 0.35 -17.31
N GLN A 59 -30.60 1.50 -17.03
CA GLN A 59 -31.21 2.37 -18.04
C GLN A 59 -30.20 2.85 -19.10
N LEU A 60 -28.91 2.95 -18.76
CA LEU A 60 -27.85 3.31 -19.70
C LEU A 60 -27.45 2.15 -20.63
N VAL A 61 -27.60 0.90 -20.17
CA VAL A 61 -27.04 -0.30 -20.81
C VAL A 61 -28.11 -1.18 -21.47
N PHE A 62 -29.28 -1.34 -20.86
CA PHE A 62 -30.43 -2.07 -21.40
C PHE A 62 -31.18 -1.27 -22.45
N VAL A 63 -30.44 -0.85 -23.48
CA VAL A 63 -30.93 -0.06 -24.61
C VAL A 63 -30.67 -0.80 -25.93
N PRO A 64 -31.41 -0.49 -27.01
CA PRO A 64 -31.11 -1.04 -28.33
C PRO A 64 -29.67 -0.72 -28.77
N ILE A 65 -29.07 -1.63 -29.54
CA ILE A 65 -27.73 -1.42 -30.11
C ILE A 65 -27.80 -0.26 -31.10
N SER A 66 -26.99 0.77 -30.87
CA SER A 66 -26.84 1.91 -31.77
C SER A 66 -25.37 2.18 -32.05
N LYS A 67 -25.07 2.63 -33.27
CA LYS A 67 -23.78 3.23 -33.62
C LYS A 67 -23.89 4.75 -33.36
N SER A 68 -22.78 5.44 -33.08
CA SER A 68 -22.72 6.87 -32.66
C SER A 68 -22.80 7.14 -31.15
N LYS A 69 -22.26 6.23 -30.32
CA LYS A 69 -22.00 6.48 -28.89
C LYS A 69 -20.51 6.49 -28.59
N ILE A 70 -20.12 7.26 -27.58
CA ILE A 70 -18.81 7.14 -26.91
C ILE A 70 -19.08 6.71 -25.47
N TRP A 71 -18.57 5.54 -25.08
CA TRP A 71 -18.71 5.01 -23.73
C TRP A 71 -17.52 5.44 -22.89
N VAL A 72 -17.76 6.24 -21.87
CA VAL A 72 -16.75 6.71 -20.92
C VAL A 72 -16.96 5.97 -19.61
N ILE A 73 -16.07 5.04 -19.29
CA ILE A 73 -16.31 4.03 -18.27
C ILE A 73 -15.24 4.15 -17.17
N ASP A 74 -15.67 4.16 -15.92
CA ASP A 74 -14.80 3.95 -14.76
C ASP A 74 -14.46 2.45 -14.63
N PRO A 75 -13.18 2.06 -14.81
CA PRO A 75 -12.78 0.67 -14.67
C PRO A 75 -12.98 0.10 -13.26
N ALA A 76 -12.98 0.93 -12.21
CA ALA A 76 -13.20 0.45 -10.85
C ALA A 76 -14.62 -0.04 -10.61
N LEU A 77 -15.61 0.62 -11.23
CA LEU A 77 -17.00 0.15 -11.22
C LEU A 77 -17.12 -1.20 -11.95
N ILE A 78 -16.44 -1.35 -13.08
CA ILE A 78 -16.47 -2.62 -13.83
C ILE A 78 -15.78 -3.75 -13.05
N ASP A 79 -14.70 -3.48 -12.30
CA ASP A 79 -14.08 -4.45 -11.40
C ASP A 79 -15.04 -4.89 -10.28
N GLU A 80 -15.81 -3.96 -9.69
CA GLU A 80 -16.83 -4.26 -8.68
C GLU A 80 -17.93 -5.15 -9.28
N ILE A 81 -18.47 -4.79 -10.45
CA ILE A 81 -19.48 -5.59 -11.16
C ILE A 81 -18.93 -6.96 -11.53
N THR A 82 -17.67 -7.04 -11.98
CA THR A 82 -17.00 -8.31 -12.30
C THR A 82 -16.89 -9.19 -11.05
N THR A 83 -16.55 -8.61 -9.90
CA THR A 83 -16.52 -9.33 -8.61
C THR A 83 -17.90 -9.88 -8.26
N MET A 84 -18.96 -9.10 -8.47
CA MET A 84 -20.34 -9.56 -8.21
C MET A 84 -20.75 -10.76 -9.06
N THR A 85 -20.15 -10.97 -10.25
CA THR A 85 -20.48 -12.14 -11.09
C THR A 85 -20.12 -13.48 -10.46
N GLY A 86 -19.21 -13.49 -9.48
CA GLY A 86 -18.84 -14.66 -8.69
C GLY A 86 -19.51 -14.69 -7.31
N GLU A 87 -18.88 -15.41 -6.39
CA GLU A 87 -19.21 -15.35 -4.97
C GLU A 87 -18.64 -14.06 -4.37
N TYR A 88 -19.52 -13.20 -3.85
CA TYR A 88 -19.13 -11.98 -3.16
C TYR A 88 -19.80 -11.90 -1.79
N LYS A 89 -19.37 -10.95 -0.94
CA LYS A 89 -19.88 -10.81 0.43
C LYS A 89 -20.34 -9.39 0.69
N LEU A 90 -21.42 -9.28 1.47
CA LEU A 90 -21.85 -8.03 2.06
C LEU A 90 -21.20 -7.86 3.44
N ALA A 91 -20.80 -6.64 3.78
CA ALA A 91 -20.17 -6.31 5.05
C ALA A 91 -21.09 -6.54 6.27
N ASN A 92 -22.41 -6.60 6.05
CA ASN A 92 -23.39 -6.93 7.08
C ASN A 92 -23.63 -8.44 7.24
N GLY A 93 -22.98 -9.29 6.43
CA GLY A 93 -23.11 -10.75 6.46
C GLY A 93 -24.39 -11.31 5.83
N ALA A 94 -25.24 -10.47 5.22
CA ALA A 94 -26.42 -10.95 4.50
C ALA A 94 -26.04 -11.59 3.15
N ASP A 95 -26.91 -12.46 2.66
CA ASP A 95 -26.72 -13.12 1.36
C ASP A 95 -26.86 -12.10 0.22
N PRO A 96 -25.88 -12.02 -0.69
CA PRO A 96 -25.95 -11.13 -1.84
C PRO A 96 -26.98 -11.58 -2.89
N ILE A 97 -27.63 -10.63 -3.55
CA ILE A 97 -28.61 -10.91 -4.62
C ILE A 97 -28.12 -10.58 -6.04
N GLY A 98 -26.94 -10.00 -6.17
CA GLY A 98 -26.50 -9.31 -7.38
C GLY A 98 -25.83 -10.18 -8.44
N SER A 99 -25.47 -11.45 -8.18
CA SER A 99 -24.60 -12.21 -9.10
C SER A 99 -25.19 -12.40 -10.49
N LYS A 100 -26.46 -12.80 -10.57
CA LYS A 100 -27.14 -12.94 -11.87
C LYS A 100 -27.32 -11.59 -12.57
N ILE A 101 -27.67 -10.55 -11.80
CA ILE A 101 -27.88 -9.19 -12.30
C ILE A 101 -26.59 -8.64 -12.91
N ALA A 102 -25.45 -8.82 -12.23
CA ALA A 102 -24.14 -8.40 -12.71
C ALA A 102 -23.73 -9.13 -14.00
N ILE A 103 -23.96 -10.44 -14.09
CA ILE A 103 -23.71 -11.24 -15.31
C ILE A 103 -24.52 -10.67 -16.49
N ASP A 104 -25.81 -10.43 -16.29
CA ASP A 104 -26.69 -9.92 -17.35
C ASP A 104 -26.32 -8.51 -17.78
N TRP A 105 -26.02 -7.64 -16.82
CA TRP A 105 -25.62 -6.27 -17.09
C TRP A 105 -24.28 -6.20 -17.83
N LEU A 106 -23.25 -6.97 -17.41
CA LEU A 106 -21.94 -6.97 -18.07
C LEU A 106 -22.02 -7.54 -19.49
N GLY A 107 -22.79 -8.62 -19.67
CA GLY A 107 -23.05 -9.19 -20.98
C GLY A 107 -23.79 -8.22 -21.90
N GLN A 108 -24.71 -7.42 -21.35
CA GLN A 108 -25.39 -6.38 -22.12
C GLN A 108 -24.45 -5.22 -22.47
N LEU A 109 -23.62 -4.74 -21.52
CA LEU A 109 -22.63 -3.69 -21.77
C LEU A 109 -21.68 -4.07 -22.90
N GLN A 110 -21.17 -5.31 -22.90
CA GLN A 110 -20.31 -5.82 -23.97
C GLN A 110 -21.01 -5.77 -25.34
N LYS A 111 -22.29 -6.16 -25.40
CA LYS A 111 -23.08 -6.12 -26.65
C LYS A 111 -23.30 -4.69 -27.16
N VAL A 112 -23.76 -3.79 -26.31
CA VAL A 112 -24.13 -2.42 -26.74
C VAL A 112 -22.92 -1.52 -27.01
N SER A 113 -21.77 -1.81 -26.38
CA SER A 113 -20.54 -1.06 -26.62
C SER A 113 -19.72 -1.57 -27.80
N MET A 114 -19.95 -2.81 -28.28
CA MET A 114 -19.11 -3.52 -29.25
C MET A 114 -18.67 -2.69 -30.48
N ASN A 115 -19.59 -1.94 -31.08
CA ASN A 115 -19.32 -1.16 -32.31
C ASN A 115 -19.13 0.35 -32.04
N ASN A 116 -18.93 0.71 -30.78
CA ASN A 116 -18.74 2.09 -30.32
C ASN A 116 -17.33 2.28 -29.75
N GLU A 117 -16.92 3.54 -29.66
CA GLU A 117 -15.69 3.90 -28.95
C GLU A 117 -15.88 3.69 -27.45
N VAL A 118 -14.85 3.14 -26.79
CA VAL A 118 -14.80 2.98 -25.34
C VAL A 118 -13.55 3.67 -24.81
N ILE A 119 -13.75 4.54 -23.83
CA ILE A 119 -12.74 5.34 -23.15
C ILE A 119 -12.70 4.93 -21.68
N ALA A 120 -11.59 4.32 -21.28
CA ALA A 120 -11.26 4.03 -19.90
C ALA A 120 -10.82 5.31 -19.18
N LEU A 121 -11.55 5.67 -18.12
CA LEU A 121 -11.10 6.64 -17.14
C LEU A 121 -9.92 6.08 -16.33
N ALA A 122 -9.24 6.94 -15.57
CA ALA A 122 -8.37 6.48 -14.50
C ALA A 122 -9.20 5.64 -13.51
N TYR A 123 -8.62 4.54 -13.04
CA TYR A 123 -9.27 3.65 -12.07
C TYR A 123 -9.89 4.44 -10.92
N GLY A 124 -11.18 4.28 -10.63
CA GLY A 124 -11.87 4.95 -9.52
C GLY A 124 -12.21 6.41 -9.78
N ASN A 125 -12.09 6.88 -11.03
CA ASN A 125 -12.38 8.24 -11.49
C ASN A 125 -11.91 9.36 -10.53
N PRO A 126 -10.62 9.43 -10.17
CA PRO A 126 -10.10 10.45 -9.28
C PRO A 126 -10.22 11.86 -9.90
N ASP A 127 -10.38 12.89 -9.08
CA ASP A 127 -10.16 14.29 -9.49
C ASP A 127 -8.73 14.44 -9.97
N VAL A 128 -8.58 14.56 -11.30
CA VAL A 128 -7.29 14.52 -12.00
C VAL A 128 -6.34 15.61 -11.50
N GLU A 129 -6.83 16.82 -11.26
CA GLU A 129 -5.99 17.94 -10.81
C GLU A 129 -5.49 17.72 -9.38
N LEU A 130 -6.37 17.19 -8.51
CA LEU A 130 -5.99 16.85 -7.15
C LEU A 130 -5.00 15.68 -7.14
N ALA A 131 -5.26 14.62 -7.91
CA ALA A 131 -4.40 13.46 -8.02
C ALA A 131 -3.02 13.83 -8.58
N LYS A 132 -2.96 14.73 -9.58
CA LYS A 132 -1.71 15.26 -10.14
C LYS A 132 -0.89 16.02 -9.10
N THR A 133 -1.56 16.77 -8.21
CA THR A 133 -0.92 17.51 -7.12
C THR A 133 -0.40 16.58 -6.02
N LEU A 134 -1.21 15.59 -5.61
CA LEU A 134 -0.87 14.72 -4.47
C LEU A 134 0.05 13.55 -4.84
N ALA A 135 -0.12 12.99 -6.04
CA ALA A 135 0.48 11.71 -6.43
C ALA A 135 0.58 11.56 -7.97
N PRO A 136 1.43 12.35 -8.66
CA PRO A 136 1.53 12.33 -10.12
C PRO A 136 1.99 10.98 -10.69
N SER A 137 2.80 10.22 -9.95
CA SER A 137 3.20 8.86 -10.34
C SER A 137 2.05 7.86 -10.23
N GLU A 138 1.24 7.95 -9.18
CA GLU A 138 0.06 7.09 -9.01
C GLU A 138 -1.01 7.40 -10.05
N LEU A 139 -1.20 8.67 -10.42
CA LEU A 139 -2.16 9.01 -11.48
C LEU A 139 -1.86 8.28 -12.79
N ARG A 140 -0.57 8.16 -13.16
CA ARG A 140 -0.17 7.36 -14.33
C ARG A 140 -0.49 5.87 -14.15
N LEU A 141 -0.28 5.34 -12.93
CA LEU A 141 -0.66 3.97 -12.59
C LEU A 141 -2.17 3.77 -12.69
N TYR A 142 -2.99 4.71 -12.22
CA TYR A 142 -4.45 4.59 -12.27
C TYR A 142 -4.97 4.58 -13.72
N TYR A 143 -4.37 5.34 -14.63
CA TYR A 143 -4.68 5.26 -16.05
C TYR A 143 -4.23 3.94 -16.69
N SER A 144 -3.00 3.49 -16.44
CA SER A 144 -2.49 2.26 -17.04
C SER A 144 -3.22 1.01 -16.54
N ALA A 145 -3.43 0.91 -15.23
CA ALA A 145 -4.18 -0.16 -14.60
C ALA A 145 -5.66 -0.11 -15.01
N GLY A 146 -6.28 1.07 -14.98
CA GLY A 146 -7.68 1.25 -15.39
C GLY A 146 -7.94 0.81 -16.83
N LYS A 147 -7.08 1.23 -17.77
CA LYS A 147 -7.14 0.76 -19.16
C LYS A 147 -7.04 -0.76 -19.24
N THR A 148 -6.06 -1.35 -18.56
CA THR A 148 -5.82 -2.80 -18.59
C THR A 148 -7.00 -3.58 -18.05
N ARG A 149 -7.53 -3.19 -16.88
CA ARG A 149 -8.70 -3.81 -16.25
C ARG A 149 -9.93 -3.74 -17.16
N LEU A 150 -10.23 -2.59 -17.74
CA LEU A 150 -11.39 -2.44 -18.63
C LEU A 150 -11.25 -3.26 -19.92
N GLN A 151 -10.05 -3.36 -20.49
CA GLN A 151 -9.81 -4.22 -21.65
C GLN A 151 -10.10 -5.68 -21.36
N ILE A 152 -9.65 -6.17 -20.20
CA ILE A 152 -9.88 -7.54 -19.76
C ILE A 152 -11.40 -7.77 -19.59
N ALA A 153 -12.09 -6.89 -18.87
CA ALA A 153 -13.51 -7.04 -18.59
C ALA A 153 -14.40 -6.99 -19.85
N LEU A 154 -14.04 -6.18 -20.84
CA LEU A 154 -14.79 -6.07 -22.10
C LEU A 154 -14.30 -7.02 -23.20
N GLY A 155 -13.19 -7.73 -23.00
CA GLY A 155 -12.60 -8.62 -24.00
C GLY A 155 -12.17 -7.91 -25.30
N ARG A 156 -11.82 -6.62 -25.22
CA ARG A 156 -11.45 -5.79 -26.38
C ARG A 156 -10.50 -4.66 -26.02
N ILE A 157 -9.85 -4.08 -27.03
CA ILE A 157 -9.03 -2.88 -26.86
C ILE A 157 -9.94 -1.67 -26.58
N VAL A 158 -9.51 -0.82 -25.65
CA VAL A 158 -10.15 0.45 -25.31
C VAL A 158 -9.12 1.58 -25.37
N ARG A 159 -9.60 2.82 -25.55
CA ARG A 159 -8.75 4.01 -25.43
C ARG A 159 -8.67 4.41 -23.95
N SER A 160 -7.60 5.07 -23.56
CA SER A 160 -7.56 5.86 -22.34
C SER A 160 -6.91 7.19 -22.67
N ASP A 161 -7.24 8.23 -21.91
CA ASP A 161 -6.70 9.58 -22.11
C ASP A 161 -5.96 10.02 -20.83
N PRO A 162 -4.64 9.82 -20.77
CA PRO A 162 -3.83 10.23 -19.62
C PRO A 162 -3.81 11.75 -19.37
N ALA A 163 -4.24 12.57 -20.35
CA ALA A 163 -4.37 14.01 -20.14
C ALA A 163 -5.63 14.38 -19.32
N GLY A 164 -6.54 13.41 -19.10
CA GLY A 164 -7.68 13.55 -18.21
C GLY A 164 -8.86 14.34 -18.77
N GLY A 165 -8.91 14.57 -20.09
CA GLY A 165 -10.01 15.31 -20.73
C GLY A 165 -11.41 14.70 -20.54
N TRP A 166 -11.49 13.43 -20.13
CA TRP A 166 -12.75 12.71 -19.92
C TRP A 166 -13.19 12.63 -18.47
N SER A 167 -12.32 12.87 -17.49
CA SER A 167 -12.73 12.89 -16.08
C SER A 167 -13.42 14.21 -15.75
N THR A 168 -14.45 14.16 -14.91
CA THR A 168 -15.28 15.32 -14.58
C THR A 168 -15.54 15.37 -13.09
N GLY A 169 -15.56 16.59 -12.53
CA GLY A 169 -15.89 16.85 -11.13
C GLY A 169 -14.69 17.32 -10.31
N LYS A 170 -14.98 17.76 -9.07
CA LYS A 170 -13.98 18.19 -8.09
C LYS A 170 -14.17 17.50 -6.76
N ALA A 171 -13.09 16.91 -6.24
CA ALA A 171 -13.14 16.15 -5.01
C ALA A 171 -12.97 17.05 -3.79
N LYS A 172 -13.89 16.95 -2.84
CA LYS A 172 -13.92 17.77 -1.62
C LYS A 172 -13.22 17.05 -0.46
N LEU A 173 -11.90 16.93 -0.52
CA LEU A 173 -11.10 16.32 0.56
C LEU A 173 -10.66 17.38 1.57
N SER A 174 -10.85 17.09 2.85
CA SER A 174 -10.27 17.87 3.96
C SER A 174 -8.75 17.67 4.03
N GLY A 175 -8.05 18.58 4.72
CA GLY A 175 -6.59 18.48 4.90
C GLY A 175 -6.15 17.17 5.58
N LEU A 176 -6.92 16.71 6.58
CA LEU A 176 -6.68 15.44 7.26
C LEU A 176 -6.78 14.25 6.31
N LEU A 177 -7.83 14.20 5.47
CA LEU A 177 -8.01 13.11 4.52
C LEU A 177 -6.94 13.08 3.43
N ARG A 178 -6.46 14.25 2.98
CA ARG A 178 -5.31 14.34 2.05
C ARG A 178 -4.02 13.81 2.68
N LYS A 179 -3.80 14.10 3.97
CA LYS A 179 -2.67 13.56 4.73
C LYS A 179 -2.78 12.04 4.84
N ASN A 180 -3.95 11.53 5.25
CA ASN A 180 -4.19 10.09 5.38
C ASN A 180 -3.97 9.36 4.04
N TYR A 181 -4.52 9.88 2.94
CA TYR A 181 -4.25 9.35 1.58
C TYR A 181 -2.75 9.30 1.28
N SER A 182 -2.02 10.37 1.60
CA SER A 182 -0.58 10.45 1.34
C SER A 182 0.23 9.46 2.17
N ASP A 183 -0.11 9.28 3.43
CA ASP A 183 0.56 8.35 4.34
C ASP A 183 0.30 6.89 3.93
N VAL A 184 -0.96 6.55 3.64
CA VAL A 184 -1.36 5.23 3.13
C VAL A 184 -0.67 4.92 1.80
N ARG A 185 -0.70 5.85 0.85
CA ARG A 185 -0.02 5.69 -0.44
C ARG A 185 1.47 5.43 -0.28
N LYS A 186 2.15 6.20 0.58
CA LYS A 186 3.59 6.03 0.84
C LYS A 186 3.88 4.66 1.45
N ALA A 187 3.09 4.22 2.43
CA ALA A 187 3.25 2.91 3.05
C ALA A 187 3.12 1.77 2.02
N LEU A 188 2.08 1.79 1.19
CA LEU A 188 1.90 0.79 0.15
C LEU A 188 2.98 0.85 -0.94
N THR A 189 3.42 2.05 -1.33
CA THR A 189 4.51 2.21 -2.32
C THR A 189 5.82 1.62 -1.81
N ARG A 190 6.15 1.82 -0.53
CA ARG A 190 7.37 1.28 0.08
C ARG A 190 7.39 -0.24 0.10
N LEU A 191 6.25 -0.90 0.32
CA LEU A 191 6.15 -2.35 0.20
C LEU A 191 6.54 -2.85 -1.20
N THR A 192 6.20 -2.10 -2.26
CA THR A 192 6.53 -2.50 -3.65
C THR A 192 8.01 -2.48 -3.99
N TYR A 193 8.87 -1.99 -3.10
CA TYR A 193 10.32 -2.07 -3.31
C TYR A 193 10.84 -3.50 -3.20
N VAL A 194 10.13 -4.37 -2.46
CA VAL A 194 10.55 -5.77 -2.22
C VAL A 194 9.43 -6.79 -2.40
N VAL A 195 8.18 -6.34 -2.55
CA VAL A 195 6.98 -7.18 -2.72
C VAL A 195 6.36 -6.93 -4.09
N ASP A 196 6.32 -7.96 -4.93
CA ASP A 196 5.60 -7.98 -6.21
C ASP A 196 4.36 -8.87 -6.08
N ASP A 197 3.24 -8.29 -5.66
CA ASP A 197 1.99 -8.99 -5.35
C ASP A 197 0.78 -8.27 -5.97
N ASP A 198 -0.07 -9.02 -6.67
CA ASP A 198 -1.24 -8.47 -7.37
C ASP A 198 -2.28 -7.87 -6.41
N ALA A 199 -2.43 -8.44 -5.21
CA ALA A 199 -3.35 -7.90 -4.22
C ALA A 199 -2.84 -6.55 -3.67
N LEU A 200 -1.53 -6.41 -3.45
CA LEU A 200 -0.91 -5.13 -3.12
C LEU A 200 -1.11 -4.09 -4.23
N LEU A 201 -0.92 -4.47 -5.50
CA LEU A 201 -1.24 -3.60 -6.64
C LEU A 201 -2.72 -3.18 -6.65
N GLN A 202 -3.62 -4.12 -6.37
CA GLN A 202 -5.06 -3.85 -6.30
C GLN A 202 -5.39 -2.83 -5.21
N THR A 203 -4.84 -2.99 -3.99
CA THR A 203 -5.04 -2.02 -2.91
C THR A 203 -4.51 -0.63 -3.30
N ARG A 204 -3.37 -0.56 -4.00
CA ARG A 204 -2.79 0.72 -4.47
C ARG A 204 -3.71 1.43 -5.46
N ILE A 205 -4.20 0.75 -6.49
CA ILE A 205 -5.08 1.40 -7.48
C ILE A 205 -6.42 1.80 -6.89
N GLN A 206 -6.94 1.04 -5.91
CA GLN A 206 -8.17 1.40 -5.19
C GLN A 206 -8.06 2.72 -4.43
N LEU A 207 -6.87 3.19 -4.06
CA LEU A 207 -6.69 4.50 -3.42
C LEU A 207 -7.19 5.66 -4.30
N ALA A 208 -7.25 5.47 -5.61
CA ALA A 208 -7.82 6.46 -6.53
C ALA A 208 -9.29 6.78 -6.23
N LYS A 209 -10.07 5.78 -5.76
CA LYS A 209 -11.46 5.95 -5.34
C LYS A 209 -11.60 7.06 -4.29
N LEU A 210 -10.62 7.20 -3.39
CA LEU A 210 -10.63 8.23 -2.33
C LEU A 210 -10.55 9.66 -2.87
N LEU A 211 -10.02 9.82 -4.08
CA LEU A 211 -9.91 11.09 -4.78
C LEU A 211 -11.11 11.33 -5.71
N SER A 212 -12.10 10.43 -5.75
CA SER A 212 -13.25 10.58 -6.64
C SER A 212 -14.14 11.76 -6.25
N PRO A 213 -14.65 12.53 -7.22
CA PRO A 213 -15.68 13.54 -6.99
C PRO A 213 -17.07 12.94 -6.73
N THR A 214 -17.31 11.65 -7.05
CA THR A 214 -18.61 10.99 -6.81
C THR A 214 -18.81 10.58 -5.35
N LEU A 215 -17.75 10.52 -4.55
CA LEU A 215 -17.87 10.24 -3.12
C LEU A 215 -18.46 11.43 -2.36
N ASP A 216 -19.53 11.17 -1.61
CA ASP A 216 -20.08 12.10 -0.64
C ASP A 216 -19.18 12.21 0.61
N SER A 217 -19.61 13.00 1.61
CA SER A 217 -18.79 13.20 2.81
C SER A 217 -18.64 11.93 3.64
N GLN A 218 -19.73 11.19 3.84
CA GLN A 218 -19.75 10.00 4.68
C GLN A 218 -18.97 8.84 4.05
N GLY A 219 -19.20 8.58 2.75
CA GLY A 219 -18.47 7.59 1.99
C GLY A 219 -16.97 7.89 1.95
N ARG A 220 -16.58 9.15 1.78
CA ARG A 220 -15.17 9.54 1.78
C ARG A 220 -14.48 9.26 3.12
N GLU A 221 -15.14 9.56 4.24
CA GLU A 221 -14.60 9.24 5.56
C GLU A 221 -14.50 7.73 5.78
N TYR A 222 -15.57 7.00 5.47
CA TYR A 222 -15.62 5.54 5.55
C TYR A 222 -14.47 4.89 4.75
N PHE A 223 -14.36 5.19 3.46
CA PHE A 223 -13.34 4.60 2.60
C PHE A 223 -11.92 5.04 2.96
N SER A 224 -11.73 6.26 3.48
CA SER A 224 -10.41 6.68 3.95
C SER A 224 -9.95 5.90 5.17
N ASN A 225 -10.85 5.66 6.13
CA ASN A 225 -10.56 4.84 7.31
C ASN A 225 -10.34 3.37 6.94
N ASN A 226 -11.16 2.85 6.03
CA ASN A 226 -11.04 1.47 5.56
C ASN A 226 -9.77 1.25 4.72
N ALA A 227 -9.36 2.22 3.89
CA ALA A 227 -8.07 2.19 3.19
C ALA A 227 -6.89 2.20 4.15
N LYS A 228 -6.96 3.01 5.21
CA LYS A 228 -5.94 3.00 6.27
C LYS A 228 -5.85 1.63 6.93
N PHE A 229 -6.98 1.04 7.31
CA PHE A 229 -7.01 -0.29 7.89
C PHE A 229 -6.41 -1.36 6.97
N ALA A 230 -6.80 -1.38 5.69
CA ALA A 230 -6.25 -2.31 4.71
C ALA A 230 -4.74 -2.13 4.50
N ALA A 231 -4.25 -0.89 4.51
CA ALA A 231 -2.82 -0.63 4.40
C ALA A 231 -2.04 -1.05 5.65
N ASP A 232 -2.59 -0.83 6.85
CA ASP A 232 -1.99 -1.30 8.09
C ASP A 232 -1.90 -2.84 8.10
N LEU A 233 -2.92 -3.55 7.62
CA LEU A 233 -2.88 -5.00 7.41
C LEU A 233 -1.81 -5.43 6.39
N ALA A 234 -1.71 -4.73 5.26
CA ALA A 234 -0.72 -5.03 4.23
C ALA A 234 0.72 -4.83 4.75
N VAL A 235 0.98 -3.74 5.49
CA VAL A 235 2.27 -3.48 6.12
C VAL A 235 2.60 -4.54 7.16
N GLN A 236 1.61 -4.98 7.94
CA GLN A 236 1.83 -5.99 8.97
C GLN A 236 2.31 -7.33 8.40
N LYS A 237 1.97 -7.67 7.15
CA LYS A 237 2.40 -8.92 6.50
C LYS A 237 3.92 -9.08 6.39
N LEU A 238 4.68 -7.98 6.36
CA LEU A 238 6.14 -8.00 6.37
C LEU A 238 6.65 -7.28 7.61
N ARG A 239 7.26 -8.01 8.54
CA ARG A 239 7.68 -7.44 9.83
C ARG A 239 8.83 -8.22 10.47
N ILE A 240 9.51 -7.56 11.40
CA ILE A 240 10.43 -8.22 12.34
C ILE A 240 9.72 -8.35 13.68
N ASN A 241 9.86 -9.49 14.34
CA ASN A 241 9.35 -9.65 15.69
C ASN A 241 10.10 -8.72 16.66
N ALA A 242 9.36 -7.87 17.36
CA ALA A 242 9.89 -7.12 18.49
C ALA A 242 10.31 -8.10 19.61
N GLY A 243 11.33 -7.73 20.38
CA GLY A 243 11.92 -8.61 21.38
C GLY A 243 12.54 -7.86 22.55
N LYS A 244 12.64 -8.54 23.69
CA LYS A 244 13.40 -8.10 24.86
C LYS A 244 14.46 -9.15 25.18
N TYR A 245 15.71 -8.74 25.31
CA TYR A 245 16.84 -9.65 25.51
C TYR A 245 17.65 -9.22 26.73
N GLN A 246 17.99 -10.20 27.57
CA GLN A 246 18.96 -10.04 28.64
C GLN A 246 20.30 -10.58 28.16
N VAL A 247 21.36 -9.77 28.26
CA VAL A 247 22.69 -10.14 27.82
C VAL A 247 23.66 -10.08 28.98
N THR A 248 24.31 -11.21 29.27
CA THR A 248 25.25 -11.36 30.40
C THR A 248 26.69 -11.60 29.94
N THR A 249 26.92 -11.73 28.63
CA THR A 249 28.23 -11.98 28.01
C THR A 249 28.66 -10.83 27.09
N GLU A 250 29.98 -10.67 26.92
CA GLU A 250 30.56 -9.64 26.03
C GLU A 250 30.12 -9.79 24.56
N SER A 251 29.83 -11.02 24.13
CA SER A 251 29.27 -11.32 22.81
C SER A 251 28.12 -12.30 22.95
N ALA A 252 27.02 -12.06 22.22
CA ALA A 252 25.82 -12.88 22.25
C ALA A 252 25.22 -13.05 20.84
N LYS A 253 24.57 -14.20 20.63
CA LYS A 253 23.75 -14.47 19.43
C LYS A 253 22.29 -14.42 19.84
N LEU A 254 21.57 -13.38 19.41
CA LEU A 254 20.17 -13.19 19.75
C LEU A 254 19.29 -13.62 18.56
N PRO A 255 18.29 -14.48 18.78
CA PRO A 255 17.41 -14.88 17.70
C PRO A 255 16.45 -13.75 17.36
N MET A 256 16.39 -13.33 16.10
CA MET A 256 15.37 -12.43 15.57
C MET A 256 14.65 -13.09 14.40
N THR A 257 13.36 -12.81 14.20
CA THR A 257 12.58 -13.45 13.14
C THR A 257 11.99 -12.40 12.22
N ILE A 258 12.22 -12.54 10.92
CA ILE A 258 11.51 -11.82 9.87
C ILE A 258 10.32 -12.69 9.43
N ILE A 259 9.15 -12.08 9.35
CA ILE A 259 7.91 -12.71 8.93
C ILE A 259 7.51 -12.14 7.57
N ASN A 260 7.20 -13.03 6.63
CA ASN A 260 6.61 -12.70 5.34
C ASN A 260 5.30 -13.48 5.16
N GLU A 261 4.17 -12.78 5.25
CA GLU A 261 2.82 -13.29 5.01
C GLU A 261 2.30 -12.92 3.60
N PHE A 262 3.17 -12.47 2.70
CA PHE A 262 2.85 -12.35 1.29
C PHE A 262 2.96 -13.70 0.57
N PRO A 263 2.16 -13.94 -0.48
CA PRO A 263 2.21 -15.18 -1.27
C PRO A 263 3.43 -15.25 -2.21
N VAL A 264 4.31 -14.25 -2.15
CA VAL A 264 5.55 -14.17 -2.94
C VAL A 264 6.76 -14.11 -2.02
N ALA A 265 7.89 -14.64 -2.49
CA ALA A 265 9.15 -14.52 -1.77
C ALA A 265 9.67 -13.08 -1.85
N VAL A 266 10.29 -12.61 -0.77
CA VAL A 266 10.86 -11.26 -0.66
C VAL A 266 12.34 -11.34 -0.39
N THR A 267 13.10 -10.36 -0.89
CA THR A 267 14.52 -10.18 -0.57
C THR A 267 14.70 -8.81 0.06
N VAL A 268 15.24 -8.77 1.28
CA VAL A 268 15.33 -7.54 2.07
C VAL A 268 16.69 -7.37 2.72
N ASP A 269 17.05 -6.13 2.97
CA ASP A 269 18.12 -5.77 3.87
C ASP A 269 17.51 -5.39 5.24
N VAL A 270 18.29 -5.54 6.31
CA VAL A 270 17.88 -5.16 7.67
C VAL A 270 18.95 -4.29 8.29
N ALA A 271 18.69 -2.99 8.35
CA ALA A 271 19.53 -2.03 9.04
C ALA A 271 19.29 -2.11 10.55
N MET A 272 20.38 -2.31 11.31
CA MET A 272 20.35 -2.41 12.77
C MET A 272 20.96 -1.14 13.37
N ILE A 273 20.12 -0.34 14.04
CA ILE A 273 20.50 1.00 14.53
C ILE A 273 20.36 1.04 16.06
N PRO A 274 21.46 0.89 16.83
CA PRO A 274 21.45 1.09 18.27
C PRO A 274 21.12 2.54 18.66
N SER A 275 20.37 2.71 19.75
CA SER A 275 20.04 4.03 20.30
C SER A 275 21.21 4.71 21.02
N ASN A 276 22.28 3.96 21.31
CA ASN A 276 23.49 4.43 21.96
C ASN A 276 24.69 3.52 21.61
N SER A 277 25.89 3.88 22.06
CA SER A 277 27.14 3.17 21.76
C SER A 277 27.48 2.02 22.72
N ARG A 278 26.53 1.54 23.55
CA ARG A 278 26.80 0.45 24.52
C ARG A 278 26.83 -0.92 23.87
N VAL A 279 26.29 -1.05 22.66
CA VAL A 279 26.30 -2.29 21.88
C VAL A 279 26.72 -2.01 20.44
N ILE A 280 27.37 -2.99 19.83
CA ILE A 280 27.70 -3.04 18.41
C ILE A 280 26.94 -4.21 17.82
N VAL A 281 26.34 -3.98 16.65
CA VAL A 281 25.47 -4.95 15.99
C VAL A 281 25.65 -4.86 14.49
N GLU A 282 25.72 -6.02 13.83
CA GLU A 282 25.82 -6.10 12.37
C GLU A 282 24.44 -5.99 11.72
N SER A 283 24.38 -5.29 10.58
CA SER A 283 23.19 -5.28 9.71
C SER A 283 23.20 -6.48 8.76
N PHE A 284 22.03 -6.84 8.22
CA PHE A 284 21.89 -7.96 7.28
C PHE A 284 21.62 -7.45 5.87
N THR A 285 22.17 -8.13 4.87
CA THR A 285 21.95 -7.83 3.45
C THR A 285 21.51 -9.07 2.69
N GLY A 286 20.66 -8.89 1.69
CA GLY A 286 20.20 -9.96 0.80
C GLY A 286 19.43 -11.08 1.50
N VAL A 287 18.69 -10.77 2.57
CA VAL A 287 17.92 -11.76 3.32
C VAL A 287 16.71 -12.20 2.52
N GLN A 288 16.73 -13.43 2.02
CA GLN A 288 15.61 -14.04 1.32
C GLN A 288 14.63 -14.69 2.31
N VAL A 289 13.36 -14.30 2.23
CA VAL A 289 12.26 -14.88 3.00
C VAL A 289 11.22 -15.43 2.03
N ALA A 290 10.96 -16.74 2.08
CA ALA A 290 10.00 -17.38 1.20
C ALA A 290 8.58 -16.85 1.41
N ALA A 291 7.70 -17.10 0.44
CA ALA A 291 6.27 -16.81 0.54
C ALA A 291 5.65 -17.49 1.78
N ASN A 292 4.77 -16.77 2.48
CA ASN A 292 4.05 -17.27 3.66
C ASN A 292 4.96 -17.98 4.69
N SER A 293 6.14 -17.42 4.93
CA SER A 293 7.19 -18.05 5.72
C SER A 293 7.82 -17.10 6.74
N LYS A 294 8.60 -17.69 7.64
CA LYS A 294 9.36 -16.97 8.66
C LYS A 294 10.82 -17.36 8.53
N LYS A 295 11.72 -16.38 8.64
CA LYS A 295 13.17 -16.60 8.63
C LYS A 295 13.77 -16.11 9.94
N GLN A 296 14.37 -17.04 10.69
CA GLN A 296 15.17 -16.69 11.86
C GLN A 296 16.57 -16.26 11.41
N LEU A 297 17.04 -15.16 11.98
CA LEU A 297 18.39 -14.62 11.84
C LEU A 297 19.05 -14.61 13.22
N ASP A 298 20.35 -14.90 13.22
CA ASP A 298 21.18 -14.82 14.43
C ASP A 298 21.85 -13.45 14.49
N LEU A 299 21.31 -12.58 15.33
CA LEU A 299 21.85 -11.26 15.59
C LEU A 299 23.13 -11.38 16.43
N LYS A 300 24.28 -11.11 15.82
CA LYS A 300 25.54 -10.98 16.56
C LYS A 300 25.59 -9.63 17.24
N LEU A 301 25.65 -9.66 18.56
CA LEU A 301 25.69 -8.48 19.41
C LEU A 301 26.96 -8.51 20.25
N ASP A 302 27.76 -7.45 20.16
CA ASP A 302 28.90 -7.22 21.04
C ASP A 302 28.56 -6.10 22.03
N VAL A 303 28.77 -6.38 23.32
CA VAL A 303 28.49 -5.45 24.41
C VAL A 303 29.77 -4.67 24.75
N VAL A 304 29.68 -3.35 24.65
CA VAL A 304 30.73 -2.41 25.03
C VAL A 304 30.58 -1.95 26.47
N ALA A 305 29.35 -1.76 26.96
CA ALA A 305 29.08 -1.32 28.33
C ALA A 305 27.75 -1.88 28.87
N PRO A 306 27.61 -2.09 30.19
CA PRO A 306 26.35 -2.50 30.81
C PRO A 306 25.29 -1.40 30.72
N GLY A 307 24.01 -1.79 30.83
CA GLY A 307 22.84 -0.91 30.82
C GLY A 307 21.84 -1.24 29.71
N GLU A 308 20.76 -0.45 29.66
CA GLU A 308 19.70 -0.60 28.66
C GLU A 308 20.07 0.07 27.34
N THR A 309 19.74 -0.59 26.23
CA THR A 309 19.89 -0.08 24.87
C THR A 309 18.73 -0.57 24.00
N THR A 310 18.25 0.28 23.10
CA THR A 310 17.24 -0.10 22.11
C THR A 310 17.92 -0.24 20.77
N ILE A 311 17.68 -1.34 20.05
CA ILE A 311 18.09 -1.48 18.67
C ILE A 311 16.85 -1.35 17.79
N TYR A 312 16.87 -0.38 16.89
CA TYR A 312 15.85 -0.20 15.86
C TYR A 312 16.24 -1.04 14.65
N ALA A 313 15.45 -2.07 14.37
CA ALA A 313 15.62 -2.94 13.21
C ALA A 313 14.70 -2.44 12.08
N GLN A 314 15.31 -1.93 11.02
CA GLN A 314 14.61 -1.32 9.89
C GLN A 314 14.78 -2.20 8.65
N ILE A 315 13.66 -2.72 8.10
CA ILE A 315 13.69 -3.43 6.81
C ILE A 315 13.85 -2.40 5.70
N THR A 316 14.84 -2.60 4.84
CA THR A 316 15.13 -1.77 3.67
C THR A 316 15.20 -2.59 2.38
N ASP A 317 15.09 -1.91 1.24
CA ASP A 317 15.50 -2.49 -0.04
C ASP A 317 17.03 -2.45 -0.21
N SER A 318 17.53 -3.00 -1.31
CA SER A 318 18.96 -2.99 -1.66
C SER A 318 19.57 -1.61 -1.90
N LYS A 319 18.75 -0.55 -1.93
CA LYS A 319 19.15 0.85 -2.12
C LYS A 319 19.08 1.64 -0.80
N GLY A 320 18.68 1.00 0.30
CA GLY A 320 18.53 1.63 1.62
C GLY A 320 17.21 2.38 1.82
N ASN A 321 16.20 2.19 0.97
CA ASN A 321 14.87 2.76 1.17
C ASN A 321 14.09 1.95 2.19
N ASP A 322 13.47 2.62 3.16
CA ASP A 322 12.60 1.98 4.15
C ASP A 322 11.39 1.29 3.48
N VAL A 323 11.14 0.04 3.86
CA VAL A 323 10.02 -0.78 3.34
C VAL A 323 8.83 -0.76 4.29
N VAL A 324 9.05 -1.02 5.58
CA VAL A 324 8.02 -1.05 6.64
C VAL A 324 8.47 -0.27 7.87
N PRO A 325 7.60 0.05 8.84
CA PRO A 325 8.03 0.70 10.08
C PRO A 325 9.10 -0.11 10.85
N GLN A 326 10.02 0.61 11.50
CA GLN A 326 11.05 0.01 12.35
C GLN A 326 10.46 -0.88 13.46
N SER A 327 11.12 -2.00 13.70
CA SER A 327 10.85 -2.90 14.82
C SER A 327 11.82 -2.63 15.96
N VAL A 328 11.38 -2.82 17.20
CA VAL A 328 12.13 -2.45 18.41
C VAL A 328 12.64 -3.69 19.11
N LEU A 329 13.97 -3.77 19.33
CA LEU A 329 14.61 -4.80 20.15
C LEU A 329 15.19 -4.12 21.40
N GLN A 330 14.66 -4.46 22.58
CA GLN A 330 15.15 -3.95 23.86
C GLN A 330 16.26 -4.86 24.38
N ILE A 331 17.43 -4.31 24.62
CA ILE A 331 18.60 -5.02 25.13
C ILE A 331 18.90 -4.50 26.52
N ASN A 332 18.94 -5.40 27.51
CA ASN A 332 19.46 -5.08 28.83
C ASN A 332 20.73 -5.88 29.07
N SER A 333 21.84 -5.17 29.27
CA SER A 333 23.15 -5.76 29.48
C SER A 333 23.62 -5.62 30.93
N THR A 334 24.05 -6.73 31.53
CA THR A 334 24.68 -6.75 32.86
C THR A 334 26.12 -7.25 32.79
N VAL A 335 26.76 -7.12 31.62
CA VAL A 335 28.15 -7.55 31.42
C VAL A 335 29.08 -6.70 32.29
N ILE A 336 29.87 -7.37 33.12
CA ILE A 336 30.94 -6.76 33.91
C ILE A 336 32.24 -6.91 33.13
N ASP A 337 32.94 -5.80 32.87
CA ASP A 337 34.22 -5.80 32.19
C ASP A 337 35.25 -6.64 32.97
N LYS A 338 35.87 -7.62 32.30
CA LYS A 338 36.90 -8.50 32.89
C LYS A 338 38.06 -7.72 33.52
N ARG A 339 38.41 -6.54 32.97
CA ARG A 339 39.43 -5.65 33.54
C ARG A 339 38.99 -5.15 34.91
N VAL A 340 37.73 -4.72 35.05
CA VAL A 340 37.17 -4.28 36.33
C VAL A 340 37.14 -5.43 37.33
N THR A 341 36.78 -6.65 36.89
CA THR A 341 36.85 -7.85 37.74
C THR A 341 38.28 -8.13 38.21
N TRP A 342 39.27 -8.00 37.35
CA TRP A 342 40.68 -8.19 37.72
C TRP A 342 41.19 -7.12 38.67
N PHE A 343 40.88 -5.84 38.41
CA PHE A 343 41.25 -4.73 39.30
C PHE A 343 40.59 -4.86 40.67
N THR A 344 39.30 -5.16 40.73
CA THR A 344 38.57 -5.33 42.00
C THR A 344 39.05 -6.55 42.78
N THR A 345 39.30 -7.66 42.11
CA THR A 345 39.84 -8.88 42.73
C THR A 345 41.28 -8.66 43.21
N GLY A 346 42.13 -8.01 42.41
CA GLY A 346 43.49 -7.65 42.80
C GLY A 346 43.51 -6.69 43.99
N ALA A 347 42.66 -5.66 44.00
CA ALA A 347 42.50 -4.74 45.11
C ALA A 347 42.01 -5.45 46.38
N ALA A 348 41.04 -6.37 46.25
CA ALA A 348 40.55 -7.17 47.36
C ALA A 348 41.65 -8.05 47.96
N ILE A 349 42.46 -8.71 47.13
CA ILE A 349 43.61 -9.51 47.58
C ILE A 349 44.64 -8.64 48.31
N LEU A 350 44.96 -7.46 47.77
CA LEU A 350 45.89 -6.53 48.41
C LEU A 350 45.37 -6.04 49.77
N LEU A 351 44.08 -5.73 49.89
CA LEU A 351 43.45 -5.36 51.16
C LEU A 351 43.51 -6.50 52.18
N LEU A 352 43.29 -7.74 51.73
CA LEU A 352 43.35 -8.92 52.59
C LEU A 352 44.78 -9.17 53.09
N LEU A 353 45.79 -9.04 52.20
CA LEU A 353 47.20 -9.11 52.57
C LEU A 353 47.60 -8.00 53.56
N ALA A 354 47.12 -6.77 53.35
CA ALA A 354 47.34 -5.64 54.25
C ALA A 354 46.73 -5.89 55.63
N ALA A 355 45.51 -6.45 55.69
CA ALA A 355 44.86 -6.82 56.94
C ALA A 355 45.62 -7.91 57.69
N VAL A 356 46.11 -8.95 57.00
CA VAL A 356 46.94 -10.00 57.59
C VAL A 356 48.26 -9.43 58.13
N THR A 357 48.96 -8.60 57.36
CA THR A 357 50.21 -7.96 57.82
C THR A 357 49.97 -7.04 59.01
N GLN A 358 48.90 -6.26 59.03
CA GLN A 358 48.52 -5.45 60.19
C GLN A 358 48.21 -6.31 61.43
N SER A 359 47.52 -7.43 61.26
CA SER A 359 47.21 -8.37 62.35
C SER A 359 48.48 -8.98 62.94
N VAL A 360 49.40 -9.50 62.11
CA VAL A 360 50.69 -10.04 62.54
C VAL A 360 51.54 -8.97 63.26
N ARG A 361 51.55 -7.74 62.73
CA ARG A 361 52.29 -6.62 63.34
C ARG A 361 51.69 -6.21 64.69
N ARG A 362 50.36 -6.30 64.85
CA ARG A 362 49.65 -6.08 66.11
C ARG A 362 49.97 -7.17 67.14
N VAL A 363 49.98 -8.44 66.75
CA VAL A 363 50.33 -9.57 67.65
C VAL A 363 51.81 -9.51 68.07
N ARG A 364 52.72 -9.11 67.18
CA ARG A 364 54.15 -8.91 67.53
C ARG A 364 54.41 -7.73 68.48
N LYS A 365 53.59 -6.67 68.45
CA LYS A 365 53.68 -5.55 69.40
C LYS A 365 52.96 -5.81 70.72
N GLY A 366 52.18 -6.88 70.82
CA GLY A 366 51.40 -7.26 72.02
C GLY A 366 52.09 -8.25 72.96
N ARG A 367 53.37 -8.57 72.78
CA ARG A 367 54.17 -9.33 73.77
C ARG A 367 55.11 -8.37 74.52
N PRO A 368 54.77 -7.94 75.74
CA PRO A 368 55.79 -7.52 76.70
C PRO A 368 56.67 -8.74 77.01
N ASN A 369 57.98 -8.58 76.94
CA ASN A 369 58.91 -9.52 77.55
C ASN A 369 58.70 -9.44 79.07
N GLU A 370 57.98 -10.39 79.64
CA GLU A 370 58.32 -10.89 80.96
C GLU A 370 59.30 -12.04 80.75
N ILE A 371 60.53 -11.89 81.29
CA ILE A 371 61.29 -12.90 82.04
C ILE A 371 62.72 -12.36 82.27
N LYS A 372 63.00 -12.18 83.57
CA LYS A 372 64.26 -12.04 84.32
C LYS A 372 65.16 -10.83 84.09
#